data_AF-A0A4S0RLC7-F1
#
_entry.id   AF-A0A4S0RLC7-F1
#
_cell.length_a   1.000
_cell.length_b   1.000
_cell.length_c   1.000
_cell.angle_alpha   90.00
_cell.angle_beta   90.00
_cell.angle_gamma   90.00
#
_symmetry.space_group_name_H-M   'P 1'
#
loop_
_entity.id
_entity.type
_entity.pdbx_description
1 polymer ?
#
loop_
_entity_poly.entity_id
_entity_poly.type
_entity_poly.pdbx_seq_one_letter_code
_entity_poly.pdbx_strand_id
1 'polypeptide(L)'
;ATSLDETLGLARFRPPQRAAQDWPVFLDIYSGLRAGPKWPADLKRVRLWYEPHMERIHEDAITRRADLLQLEQIASGYPSRERFLTELTLDPPDATSDEAGPPHRDEDYLILSTIHSAKGQEWKNVFVLNTVDGCIPIDLG
;
A
#
# COMPACT_ATOMS: atom_id res chain seq x y z
N ALA A 1 9.14 20.21 24.82
CA ALA A 1 8.84 18.94 25.52
C ALA A 1 9.86 17.93 25.06
N THR A 2 10.69 17.42 25.96
CA THR A 2 11.69 16.41 25.64
C THR A 2 10.94 15.17 25.18
N SER A 3 10.95 14.88 23.88
CA SER A 3 10.53 13.58 23.36
C SER A 3 11.21 12.53 24.23
N LEU A 4 10.42 11.67 24.89
CA LEU A 4 10.96 10.41 25.39
C LEU A 4 11.79 9.82 24.24
N ASP A 5 13.01 9.39 24.52
CA ASP A 5 13.81 8.69 23.53
C ASP A 5 13.12 7.36 23.23
N GLU A 6 12.27 7.36 22.21
CA GLU A 6 11.44 6.21 21.82
C GLU A 6 12.33 5.01 21.49
N THR A 7 13.52 5.25 20.93
CA THR A 7 14.51 4.21 20.68
C THR A 7 14.97 3.57 22.00
N LEU A 8 15.24 4.38 23.02
CA LEU A 8 15.56 3.90 24.36
C LEU A 8 14.37 3.15 25.01
N GLY A 9 13.14 3.63 24.79
CA GLY A 9 11.91 2.98 25.24
C GLY A 9 11.73 1.59 24.64
N LEU A 10 11.85 1.47 23.32
CA LEU A 10 11.77 0.21 22.60
C LEU A 10 12.93 -0.74 22.96
N ALA A 11 14.14 -0.22 23.19
CA ALA A 11 15.28 -1.02 23.63
C ALA A 11 15.09 -1.64 25.02
N ARG A 12 14.31 -0.99 25.90
CA ARG A 12 14.01 -1.50 27.25
C ARG A 12 12.77 -2.38 27.31
N PHE A 13 11.93 -2.33 26.28
CA PHE A 13 10.75 -3.17 26.19
C PHE A 13 11.13 -4.65 26.16
N ARG A 14 10.41 -5.48 26.92
CA ARG A 14 10.59 -6.93 26.93
C ARG A 14 9.56 -7.57 25.99
N PRO A 15 9.93 -7.98 24.77
CA PRO A 15 9.00 -8.61 23.86
C PRO A 15 8.59 -10.00 24.39
N PRO A 16 7.43 -10.52 23.95
CA PRO A 16 7.07 -11.92 24.17
C PRO A 16 8.16 -12.86 23.65
N GLN A 17 8.30 -14.05 24.27
CA GLN A 17 9.36 -15.01 23.93
C GLN A 17 9.43 -15.34 22.44
N ARG A 18 8.28 -15.44 21.76
CA ARG A 18 8.18 -15.70 20.31
C ARG A 18 8.86 -14.65 19.42
N ALA A 19 9.10 -13.44 19.92
CA ALA A 19 9.70 -12.32 19.20
C ALA A 19 11.09 -11.96 19.75
N ALA A 20 11.62 -12.69 20.73
CA ALA A 20 12.87 -12.35 21.40
C ALA A 20 14.08 -12.33 20.46
N GLN A 21 14.07 -13.18 19.42
CA GLN A 21 15.15 -13.24 18.43
C GLN A 21 15.06 -12.12 17.39
N ASP A 22 13.84 -11.74 16.99
CA ASP A 22 13.62 -10.74 15.94
C ASP A 22 13.65 -9.29 16.47
N TRP A 23 13.39 -9.11 17.77
CA TRP A 23 13.30 -7.79 18.40
C TRP A 23 14.58 -6.94 18.26
N PRO A 24 15.79 -7.45 18.49
CA PRO A 24 17.01 -6.67 18.28
C PRO A 24 17.19 -6.22 16.82
N VAL A 25 16.79 -7.07 15.86
CA VAL A 25 16.86 -6.75 14.43
C VAL A 25 15.88 -5.61 14.11
N PHE A 26 14.65 -5.68 14.63
CA PHE A 26 13.68 -4.58 14.51
C PHE A 26 14.23 -3.26 15.08
N LEU A 27 14.89 -3.28 16.24
CA LEU A 27 15.49 -2.09 16.84
C LEU A 27 16.59 -1.48 15.97
N ASP A 28 17.41 -2.31 15.31
CA ASP A 28 18.43 -1.85 14.37
C ASP A 28 17.79 -1.17 13.14
N ILE A 29 16.75 -1.78 12.57
CA ILE A 29 15.98 -1.16 11.49
C ILE A 29 15.39 0.18 11.94
N TYR A 30 14.68 0.20 13.06
CA TYR A 30 14.02 1.40 13.59
C TYR A 30 15.01 2.54 13.84
N SER A 31 16.10 2.26 14.54
CA SER A 31 17.15 3.24 14.84
C SER A 31 17.81 3.73 13.54
N GLY A 32 18.06 2.82 12.60
CA GLY A 32 18.63 3.13 11.29
C GLY A 32 17.76 4.06 10.46
N LEU A 33 16.44 3.88 10.50
CA LEU A 33 15.46 4.74 9.81
C LEU A 33 15.34 6.14 10.42
N ARG A 34 15.67 6.27 11.72
CA ARG A 34 15.65 7.53 12.47
C ARG A 34 16.94 8.33 12.38
N ALA A 35 18.06 7.68 12.04
CA ALA A 35 19.38 8.32 11.97
C ALA A 35 19.54 9.35 10.82
N GLY A 36 18.53 9.49 9.96
CA GLY A 36 18.50 10.45 8.86
C GLY A 36 17.82 9.86 7.62
N PRO A 37 17.47 10.70 6.63
CA PRO A 37 16.83 10.24 5.41
C PRO A 37 17.84 9.47 4.54
N LYS A 38 17.53 8.21 4.19
CA LYS A 38 18.28 7.40 3.21
C LYS A 38 17.37 6.91 2.10
N TRP A 39 16.37 7.71 1.76
CA TRP A 39 15.39 7.38 0.74
C TRP A 39 16.07 7.20 -0.64
N PRO A 40 15.70 6.20 -1.46
CA PRO A 40 14.68 5.15 -1.22
C PRO A 40 15.22 3.88 -0.53
N ALA A 41 16.52 3.80 -0.21
CA ALA A 41 17.16 2.60 0.34
C ALA A 41 16.54 2.13 1.67
N ASP A 42 15.94 3.04 2.43
CA ASP A 42 15.17 2.73 3.64
C ASP A 42 14.02 1.75 3.38
N LEU A 43 13.31 1.88 2.25
CA LEU A 43 12.17 1.02 1.93
C LEU A 43 12.63 -0.41 1.66
N LYS A 44 13.71 -0.58 0.88
CA LYS A 44 14.36 -1.87 0.66
C LYS A 44 14.80 -2.52 1.97
N ARG A 45 15.36 -1.73 2.89
CA ARG A 45 15.81 -2.22 4.19
C ARG A 45 14.63 -2.76 5.02
N VAL A 46 13.51 -2.07 5.03
CA VAL A 46 12.27 -2.53 5.68
C VAL A 46 11.71 -3.79 5.00
N ARG A 47 11.68 -3.82 3.66
CA ARG A 47 11.20 -4.98 2.89
C ARG A 47 12.00 -6.24 3.23
N LEU A 48 13.33 -6.16 3.22
CA LEU A 48 14.20 -7.30 3.54
C LEU A 48 14.02 -7.80 4.97
N TRP A 49 13.79 -6.89 5.93
CA TRP A 49 13.47 -7.27 7.30
C TRP A 49 12.10 -7.95 7.43
N TYR A 50 11.10 -7.48 6.67
CA TYR A 50 9.74 -8.01 6.72
C TYR A 50 9.57 -9.34 5.97
N GLU A 51 10.37 -9.60 4.94
CA GLU A 51 10.29 -10.78 4.08
C GLU A 51 10.19 -12.12 4.85
N PRO A 52 11.06 -12.46 5.83
CA PRO A 52 10.92 -13.70 6.60
C PRO A 52 9.66 -13.73 7.47
N HIS A 53 9.14 -12.57 7.91
CA HIS A 53 7.88 -12.50 8.65
C HIS A 53 6.68 -12.69 7.74
N MET A 54 6.74 -12.15 6.52
CA MET A 54 5.72 -12.32 5.49
C MET A 54 5.58 -13.80 5.10
N GLU A 55 6.71 -14.49 4.84
CA GLU A 55 6.73 -15.94 4.56
C GLU A 55 6.14 -16.77 5.71
N ARG A 56 6.31 -16.32 6.95
CA ARG A 56 5.79 -17.02 8.14
C ARG A 56 4.29 -16.86 8.34
N ILE A 57 3.70 -15.72 7.95
CA ILE A 57 2.32 -15.35 8.34
C ILE A 57 1.32 -15.34 7.19
N HIS A 58 1.78 -15.43 5.93
CA HIS A 58 0.94 -15.35 4.75
C HIS A 58 1.17 -16.54 3.81
N GLU A 59 0.09 -17.19 3.36
CA GLU A 59 0.16 -18.31 2.41
C GLU A 59 0.56 -17.85 1.00
N ASP A 60 0.23 -16.60 0.65
CA ASP A 60 0.48 -15.93 -0.63
C ASP A 60 1.76 -15.08 -0.64
N ALA A 61 2.76 -15.43 0.18
CA ALA A 61 3.97 -14.63 0.39
C ALA A 61 4.75 -14.29 -0.90
N ILE A 62 4.73 -15.17 -1.92
CA ILE A 62 5.40 -14.93 -3.20
C ILE A 62 4.77 -13.75 -3.94
N THR A 63 3.43 -13.72 -4.03
CA THR A 63 2.69 -12.64 -4.69
C THR A 63 2.90 -11.33 -3.93
N ARG A 64 2.73 -11.35 -2.61
CA ARG A 64 2.97 -10.17 -1.76
C ARG A 64 4.39 -9.62 -1.88
N ARG A 65 5.38 -10.50 -2.03
CA ARG A 65 6.76 -10.08 -2.28
C ARG A 65 6.89 -9.32 -3.59
N ALA A 66 6.25 -9.81 -4.66
CA ALA A 66 6.28 -9.15 -5.96
C ALA A 66 5.67 -7.74 -5.86
N ASP A 67 4.56 -7.59 -5.16
CA ASP A 67 3.92 -6.28 -4.92
C ASP A 67 4.85 -5.35 -4.12
N LEU A 68 5.52 -5.84 -3.08
CA LEU A 68 6.47 -5.03 -2.30
C LEU A 68 7.72 -4.63 -3.11
N LEU A 69 8.15 -5.46 -4.06
CA LEU A 69 9.22 -5.10 -4.99
C LEU A 69 8.76 -4.01 -5.96
N GLN A 70 7.52 -4.09 -6.46
CA GLN A 70 6.94 -3.04 -7.29
C GLN A 70 6.78 -1.73 -6.52
N LEU A 71 6.30 -1.79 -5.27
CA LEU A 71 6.22 -0.64 -4.37
C LEU A 71 7.59 0.01 -4.14
N GLU A 72 8.64 -0.80 -3.98
CA GLU A 72 10.03 -0.33 -3.88
C GLU A 72 10.50 0.40 -5.16
N GLN A 73 10.11 -0.10 -6.34
CA GLN A 73 10.41 0.57 -7.61
C GLN A 73 9.66 1.90 -7.76
N ILE A 74 8.36 1.93 -7.47
CA ILE A 74 7.55 3.16 -7.53
C ILE A 74 8.13 4.22 -6.59
N ALA A 75 8.43 3.83 -5.34
CA ALA A 75 9.02 4.68 -4.33
C ALA A 75 10.35 5.34 -4.77
N SER A 76 11.12 4.68 -5.63
CA SER A 76 12.38 5.22 -6.15
C SER A 76 12.20 6.47 -7.03
N GLY A 77 11.00 6.68 -7.59
CA GLY A 77 10.65 7.88 -8.35
C GLY A 77 10.38 9.13 -7.50
N TYR A 78 10.32 8.99 -6.17
CA TYR A 78 10.00 10.08 -5.27
C TYR A 78 11.25 10.64 -4.59
N PRO A 79 11.32 11.97 -4.37
CA PRO A 79 12.52 12.62 -3.83
C PRO A 79 12.72 12.39 -2.33
N SER A 80 11.67 11.98 -1.60
CA SER A 80 11.77 11.71 -0.17
C SER A 80 10.67 10.75 0.30
N ARG A 81 10.90 10.13 1.46
CA ARG A 81 9.91 9.30 2.16
C ARG A 81 8.62 10.07 2.43
N GLU A 82 8.73 11.32 2.87
CA GLU A 82 7.59 12.19 3.13
C GLU A 82 6.76 12.42 1.87
N ARG A 83 7.40 12.77 0.75
CA ARG A 83 6.68 12.95 -0.52
C ARG A 83 6.02 11.68 -1.01
N PHE A 84 6.72 10.54 -0.95
CA PHE A 84 6.13 9.26 -1.29
C PHE A 84 4.88 8.94 -0.46
N LEU A 85 4.96 9.05 0.87
CA LEU A 85 3.83 8.76 1.75
C LEU A 85 2.67 9.73 1.56
N THR A 86 2.95 11.02 1.36
CA THR A 86 1.91 12.02 1.08
C THR A 86 1.15 11.67 -0.19
N GLU A 87 1.85 11.44 -1.31
CA GLU A 87 1.20 11.12 -2.60
C GLU A 87 0.47 9.77 -2.56
N LEU A 88 1.05 8.75 -1.90
CA LEU A 88 0.39 7.46 -1.69
C LEU A 88 -0.92 7.57 -0.91
N THR A 89 -1.05 8.57 -0.03
CA THR A 89 -2.29 8.82 0.74
C THR A 89 -3.30 9.70 0.01
N LEU A 90 -2.89 10.40 -1.05
CA LEU A 90 -3.77 11.23 -1.86
C LEU A 90 -4.51 10.43 -2.92
N ASP A 91 -3.88 9.36 -3.44
CA ASP A 91 -4.51 8.40 -4.34
C ASP A 91 -4.85 7.10 -3.58
N PRO A 92 -6.10 6.91 -3.11
CA PRO A 92 -6.52 5.61 -2.59
C PRO A 92 -6.29 4.51 -3.65
N PRO A 93 -6.09 3.24 -3.25
CA PRO A 93 -5.78 2.11 -4.13
C PRO A 93 -6.92 1.71 -5.10
N ASP A 94 -7.88 2.59 -5.33
CA ASP A 94 -8.73 2.55 -6.51
C ASP A 94 -7.94 2.97 -7.78
N ALA A 95 -6.78 3.60 -7.64
CA ALA A 95 -5.86 3.94 -8.74
C ALA A 95 -5.01 2.77 -9.25
N THR A 96 -5.10 1.58 -8.63
CA THR A 96 -4.39 0.35 -9.06
C THR A 96 -5.31 -0.75 -9.55
N SER A 97 -6.58 -0.45 -9.84
CA SER A 97 -7.43 -1.35 -10.61
C SER A 97 -6.88 -1.39 -12.03
N ASP A 98 -6.01 -2.38 -12.34
CA ASP A 98 -5.40 -2.65 -13.65
C ASP A 98 -5.84 -1.64 -14.72
N GLU A 99 -5.08 -0.55 -14.86
CA GLU A 99 -5.26 0.35 -15.98
C GLU A 99 -5.14 -0.54 -17.22
N ALA A 100 -6.23 -0.64 -17.99
CA ALA A 100 -6.12 -1.13 -19.35
C ALA A 100 -4.97 -0.36 -19.99
N GLY A 101 -3.99 -1.06 -20.56
CA GLY A 101 -2.89 -0.41 -21.26
C GLY A 101 -3.42 0.59 -22.29
N PRO A 102 -2.57 1.50 -22.82
CA PRO A 102 -3.01 2.52 -23.77
C PRO A 102 -3.89 1.89 -24.85
N PRO A 103 -5.18 2.26 -24.95
CA PRO A 103 -6.10 1.58 -25.85
C PRO A 103 -5.53 1.71 -27.27
N HIS A 104 -5.33 0.56 -27.94
CA HIS A 104 -5.01 0.58 -29.35
C HIS A 104 -6.21 1.20 -30.08
N ARG A 105 -5.95 2.01 -31.13
CA ARG A 105 -6.99 2.84 -31.79
C ARG A 105 -8.17 2.05 -32.37
N ASP A 106 -8.03 0.72 -32.44
CA ASP A 106 -8.96 -0.21 -33.09
C ASP A 106 -9.63 -1.20 -32.12
N GLU A 107 -9.45 -1.06 -30.80
CA GLU A 107 -10.14 -1.92 -29.82
C GLU A 107 -11.49 -1.32 -29.40
N ASP A 108 -12.56 -2.09 -29.63
CA ASP A 108 -13.85 -1.87 -28.98
C ASP A 108 -13.74 -2.25 -27.50
N TYR A 109 -13.80 -1.26 -26.61
CA TYR A 109 -13.74 -1.50 -25.16
C TYR A 109 -15.06 -1.13 -24.47
N LEU A 110 -15.35 -1.85 -23.37
CA LEU A 110 -16.45 -1.55 -22.48
C LEU A 110 -15.91 -0.87 -21.23
N ILE A 111 -16.47 0.28 -20.88
CA ILE A 111 -16.17 0.96 -19.61
C ILE A 111 -17.05 0.34 -18.53
N LEU A 112 -16.44 -0.35 -17.57
CA LEU A 112 -17.08 -0.78 -16.32
C LEU A 112 -16.77 0.26 -15.24
N SER A 113 -17.81 0.86 -14.66
CA SER A 113 -17.67 1.95 -13.70
C SER A 113 -18.65 1.79 -12.55
N THR A 114 -18.34 2.39 -11.41
CA THR A 114 -19.34 2.57 -10.34
C THR A 114 -20.19 3.81 -10.63
N ILE A 115 -21.41 3.88 -10.06
CA ILE A 115 -22.30 5.05 -10.23
C ILE A 115 -21.60 6.34 -9.76
N HIS A 116 -20.78 6.28 -8.71
CA HIS A 116 -20.05 7.42 -8.19
C HIS A 116 -18.97 7.91 -9.15
N SER A 117 -18.19 6.98 -9.72
CA SER A 117 -17.12 7.29 -10.67
C SER A 117 -17.66 7.83 -12.01
N ALA A 118 -18.89 7.47 -12.37
CA ALA A 118 -19.55 7.95 -13.60
C ALA A 118 -20.04 9.41 -13.52
N LYS A 119 -19.93 10.08 -12.38
CA LYS A 119 -20.44 11.46 -12.20
C LYS A 119 -19.76 12.43 -13.17
N GLY A 120 -20.56 13.11 -14.00
CA GLY A 120 -20.08 14.09 -14.97
C GLY A 120 -19.53 13.49 -16.28
N GLN A 121 -19.66 12.17 -16.46
CA GLN A 121 -19.32 11.48 -17.70
C GLN A 121 -20.59 11.18 -18.51
N GLU A 122 -20.44 11.05 -19.83
CA GLU A 122 -21.53 10.78 -20.77
C GLU A 122 -21.14 9.69 -21.76
N TRP A 123 -22.05 8.74 -22.02
CA TRP A 123 -21.88 7.68 -23.01
C TRP A 123 -23.11 7.55 -23.89
N LYS A 124 -22.93 7.08 -25.13
CA LYS A 124 -24.03 6.85 -26.07
C LYS A 124 -24.99 5.76 -25.59
N ASN A 125 -24.48 4.71 -24.95
CA ASN A 125 -25.26 3.61 -24.40
C ASN A 125 -24.74 3.30 -22.99
N VAL A 126 -25.67 3.14 -22.03
CA VAL A 126 -25.35 2.83 -20.63
C VAL A 126 -26.20 1.65 -20.17
N PHE A 127 -25.57 0.66 -19.55
CA PHE A 127 -26.24 -0.46 -18.90
C PHE A 127 -26.05 -0.34 -17.39
N VAL A 128 -27.15 -0.22 -16.65
CA VAL A 128 -27.12 -0.25 -15.18
C VAL A 128 -27.49 -1.67 -14.75
N LEU A 129 -26.58 -2.32 -14.02
CA LEU A 129 -26.78 -3.68 -13.52
C LEU A 129 -27.40 -3.64 -12.12
N ASN A 130 -28.09 -4.72 -11.72
CA ASN A 130 -28.65 -4.92 -10.38
C ASN A 130 -29.55 -3.77 -9.86
N THR A 131 -30.46 -3.26 -10.70
CA THR A 131 -31.51 -2.31 -10.30
C THR A 131 -32.65 -3.01 -9.56
N VAL A 132 -32.35 -3.57 -8.40
CA VAL A 132 -33.28 -4.23 -7.47
C VAL A 132 -33.14 -3.62 -6.08
N ASP A 133 -34.20 -3.70 -5.28
CA ASP A 133 -34.22 -3.20 -3.91
C ASP A 133 -33.14 -3.88 -3.05
N GLY A 134 -32.45 -3.10 -2.21
CA GLY A 134 -31.26 -3.53 -1.47
C GLY A 134 -29.93 -3.36 -2.21
N CYS A 135 -29.95 -3.22 -3.53
CA CYS A 135 -28.78 -2.80 -4.32
C CYS A 135 -28.91 -1.33 -4.75
N ILE A 136 -30.05 -0.99 -5.37
CA ILE A 136 -30.43 0.38 -5.77
C ILE A 136 -31.96 0.54 -5.56
N PRO A 137 -32.42 1.28 -4.53
CA PRO A 137 -31.62 1.94 -3.50
C PRO A 137 -30.90 0.92 -2.62
N ILE A 138 -29.73 1.30 -2.08
CA ILE A 138 -29.06 0.48 -1.09
C ILE A 138 -29.91 0.46 0.18
N ASP A 139 -30.14 -0.73 0.73
CA ASP A 139 -30.82 -0.86 2.02
C ASP A 139 -29.86 -0.43 3.12
N LEU A 140 -30.07 0.79 3.62
CA LEU A 140 -29.40 1.33 4.81
C LEU A 140 -30.37 1.20 5.99
N GLY A 141 -30.72 -0.04 6.33
CA GLY A 141 -31.41 -0.40 7.56
C GLY A 141 -30.53 -0.27 8.79
#